data_AF-A0A9J6D0D3-F1
#
_entry.id   AF-A0A9J6D0D3-F1
#
_cell.length_a   1.000
_cell.length_b   1.000
_cell.length_c   1.000
_cell.angle_alpha   90.00
_cell.angle_beta   90.00
_cell.angle_gamma   90.00
#
_symmetry.space_group_name_H-M   'P 1'
#
loop_
_entity.id
_entity.type
_entity.pdbx_description
1 polymer ?
#
loop_
_entity_poly.entity_id
_entity_poly.type
_entity_poly.pdbx_seq_one_letter_code
_entity_poly.pdbx_strand_id
1 'polypeptide(L)'
;MAASRLRPGNAPTTTLLSPPTLSVIASVHQFKFESQRLNTLNIYRENKKEIATEPALHDNSCGAAQLFEVRAGMLGTLDYRSRFNCALETLSAVCRTCGGERETVKHLLLHCSELTPPPVEGTTLLQTLGFRDAEGNCCGKNLHIAKARLEMWCGTQSGHTRY
;
A
#
# COMPACT_ATOMS: atom_id res chain seq x y z
N MET A 1 16.63 -51.60 29.87
CA MET A 1 15.42 -51.15 29.16
C MET A 1 15.08 -49.76 29.67
N ALA A 2 15.24 -48.75 28.81
CA ALA A 2 15.13 -47.34 29.17
C ALA A 2 13.65 -46.91 29.23
N ALA A 3 13.23 -46.36 30.38
CA ALA A 3 11.92 -45.74 30.54
C ALA A 3 11.97 -44.28 30.07
N SER A 4 11.23 -44.00 28.99
CA SER A 4 11.06 -42.70 28.36
C SER A 4 10.45 -41.68 29.33
N ARG A 5 11.13 -40.56 29.58
CA ARG A 5 10.57 -39.39 30.27
C ARG A 5 9.73 -38.60 29.28
N LEU A 6 8.40 -38.69 29.39
CA LEU A 6 7.48 -37.78 28.73
C LEU A 6 7.60 -36.39 29.39
N ARG A 7 7.89 -35.35 28.61
CA ARG A 7 7.81 -33.95 29.09
C ARG A 7 6.33 -33.59 29.28
N PRO A 8 5.90 -33.03 30.41
CA PRO A 8 4.57 -32.47 30.53
C PRO A 8 4.45 -31.26 29.58
N GLY A 9 3.45 -31.29 28.71
CA GLY A 9 3.13 -30.21 27.81
C GLY A 9 2.61 -29.00 28.59
N ASN A 10 3.14 -27.82 28.28
CA ASN A 10 2.59 -26.56 28.77
C ASN A 10 1.28 -26.29 28.02
N ALA A 11 0.15 -26.38 28.73
CA ALA A 11 -1.12 -25.89 28.22
C ALA A 11 -1.07 -24.35 28.12
N PRO A 12 -1.59 -23.73 27.05
CA PRO A 12 -1.69 -22.28 26.99
C PRO A 12 -2.71 -21.81 28.03
N THR A 13 -2.25 -21.06 29.02
CA THR A 13 -3.10 -20.32 29.95
C THR A 13 -3.90 -19.28 29.15
N THR A 14 -5.16 -19.58 28.85
CA THR A 14 -6.11 -18.59 28.34
C THR A 14 -6.38 -17.58 29.46
N THR A 15 -5.67 -16.46 29.45
CA THR A 15 -5.98 -15.32 30.31
C THR A 15 -7.37 -14.79 29.91
N LEU A 16 -8.38 -15.07 30.73
CA LEU A 16 -9.68 -14.43 30.61
C LEU A 16 -9.48 -12.92 30.81
N LEU A 17 -9.67 -12.13 29.75
CA LEU A 17 -9.67 -10.68 29.87
C LEU A 17 -10.73 -10.28 30.89
N SER A 18 -10.33 -9.53 31.91
CA SER A 18 -11.23 -8.92 32.87
C SER A 18 -12.28 -8.06 32.14
N PRO A 19 -13.53 -8.03 32.63
CA PRO A 19 -14.56 -7.20 32.02
C PRO A 19 -14.12 -5.73 32.02
N PRO A 20 -14.43 -4.97 30.96
CA PRO A 20 -14.04 -3.57 30.85
C PRO A 20 -14.61 -2.76 32.01
N THR A 21 -13.80 -1.85 32.55
CA THR A 21 -14.20 -0.98 33.65
C THR A 21 -15.32 -0.01 33.21
N LEU A 22 -16.13 0.45 34.16
CA LEU A 22 -17.23 1.38 33.90
C LEU A 22 -16.79 2.69 33.23
N SER A 23 -15.54 3.13 33.44
CA SER A 23 -14.97 4.31 32.78
C SER A 23 -14.69 4.08 31.29
N VAL A 24 -14.25 2.87 30.91
CA VAL A 24 -14.06 2.49 29.50
C VAL A 24 -15.42 2.43 28.81
N ILE A 25 -16.41 1.81 29.46
CA ILE A 25 -17.79 1.75 28.94
C ILE A 25 -18.35 3.16 28.73
N ALA A 26 -18.25 4.04 29.74
CA ALA A 26 -18.71 5.43 29.64
C ALA A 26 -18.02 6.22 28.53
N SER A 27 -16.71 6.00 28.32
CA SER A 27 -15.95 6.64 27.24
C SER A 27 -16.41 6.19 25.85
N VAL A 28 -16.75 4.90 25.69
CA VAL A 28 -17.33 4.39 24.43
C VAL A 28 -18.72 4.99 24.18
N HIS A 29 -19.55 5.13 25.22
CA HIS A 29 -20.86 5.77 25.10
C HIS A 29 -20.76 7.25 24.73
N GLN A 30 -19.82 7.99 25.34
CA GLN A 30 -19.55 9.39 25.01
C GLN A 30 -19.05 9.53 23.56
N PHE A 31 -18.07 8.72 23.16
CA PHE A 31 -17.57 8.70 21.78
C PHE A 31 -18.70 8.39 20.78
N LYS A 32 -19.56 7.42 21.09
CA LYS A 32 -20.69 7.03 20.24
C LYS A 32 -21.71 8.18 20.10
N PHE A 33 -22.00 8.89 21.19
CA PHE A 33 -22.91 10.04 21.19
C PHE A 33 -22.37 11.20 20.36
N GLU A 34 -21.11 11.57 20.56
CA GLU A 34 -20.46 12.63 19.77
C GLU A 34 -20.31 12.24 18.30
N SER A 35 -19.99 10.97 18.03
CA SER A 35 -19.87 10.43 16.67
C SER A 35 -21.17 10.48 15.87
N GLN A 36 -22.34 10.44 16.53
CA GLN A 36 -23.63 10.57 15.84
C GLN A 36 -23.90 12.00 15.33
N ARG A 37 -23.21 13.00 15.89
CA ARG A 37 -23.36 14.41 15.51
C ARG A 37 -22.45 14.83 14.36
N LEU A 38 -21.47 14.00 14.00
CA LEU A 38 -20.51 14.29 12.94
C LEU A 38 -21.04 13.84 11.58
N ASN A 39 -21.22 14.79 10.65
CA ASN A 39 -21.76 14.55 9.31
C ASN A 39 -20.96 13.47 8.54
N THR A 40 -19.64 13.54 8.58
CA THR A 40 -18.75 12.58 7.90
C THR A 40 -18.91 11.14 8.40
N LEU A 41 -19.17 10.95 9.69
CA LEU A 41 -19.38 9.61 10.26
C LEU A 41 -20.77 9.05 9.93
N ASN A 42 -21.77 9.91 9.78
CA ASN A 42 -23.09 9.49 9.29
C ASN A 42 -22.99 9.05 7.81
N ILE A 43 -22.30 9.81 6.97
CA ILE A 43 -21.99 9.41 5.59
C ILE A 43 -21.26 8.06 5.57
N TYR A 44 -20.22 7.89 6.39
CA TYR A 44 -19.52 6.62 6.49
C TYR A 44 -20.43 5.48 6.93
N ARG A 45 -21.31 5.69 7.91
CA ARG A 45 -22.25 4.67 8.41
C ARG A 45 -23.27 4.27 7.34
N GLU A 46 -23.79 5.23 6.59
CA GLU A 46 -24.77 4.98 5.51
C GLU A 46 -24.15 4.24 4.33
N ASN A 47 -22.87 4.49 4.04
CA ASN A 47 -22.21 3.96 2.85
C ASN A 47 -21.34 2.72 3.11
N LYS A 48 -20.86 2.51 4.35
CA LYS A 48 -20.03 1.35 4.69
C LYS A 48 -20.89 0.12 4.94
N LYS A 49 -20.97 -0.73 3.92
CA LYS A 49 -21.73 -1.98 3.93
C LYS A 49 -20.98 -3.13 4.61
N GLU A 50 -19.64 -3.16 4.48
CA GLU A 50 -18.80 -4.24 4.98
C GLU A 50 -17.44 -3.71 5.46
N ILE A 51 -16.85 -4.36 6.47
CA ILE A 51 -15.43 -4.18 6.82
C ILE A 51 -14.67 -5.35 6.19
N ALA A 52 -14.17 -5.13 4.97
CA ALA A 52 -13.36 -6.11 4.27
C ALA A 52 -12.02 -5.49 3.86
N THR A 53 -10.99 -6.33 3.77
CA THR A 53 -9.74 -5.96 3.11
C THR A 53 -10.02 -5.81 1.62
N GLU A 54 -9.56 -4.74 1.00
CA GLU A 54 -9.57 -4.60 -0.46
C GLU A 54 -8.30 -5.27 -1.01
N PRO A 55 -8.32 -6.55 -1.42
CA PRO A 55 -7.10 -7.34 -1.61
C PRO A 55 -6.26 -6.84 -2.80
N ALA A 56 -6.92 -6.17 -3.74
CA ALA A 56 -6.27 -5.57 -4.91
C ALA A 56 -5.45 -4.32 -4.56
N LEU A 57 -5.84 -3.59 -3.50
CA LEU A 57 -5.21 -2.32 -3.09
C LEU A 57 -4.32 -2.47 -1.86
N HIS A 58 -4.75 -3.27 -0.89
CA HIS A 58 -4.13 -3.36 0.42
C HIS A 58 -3.70 -4.81 0.67
N ASP A 59 -2.46 -5.11 0.33
CA ASP A 59 -1.75 -6.27 0.84
C ASP A 59 -0.39 -5.85 1.42
N ASN A 60 0.32 -6.79 2.03
CA ASN A 60 1.62 -6.53 2.65
C ASN A 60 2.80 -6.64 1.67
N SER A 61 2.54 -6.54 0.35
CA SER A 61 3.58 -6.58 -0.68
C SER A 61 4.33 -5.25 -0.76
N CYS A 62 5.57 -5.27 -1.26
CA CYS A 62 6.27 -4.01 -1.54
C CYS A 62 5.54 -3.21 -2.64
N GLY A 63 4.93 -3.90 -3.60
CA GLY A 63 4.15 -3.27 -4.66
C GLY A 63 2.99 -2.44 -4.12
N ALA A 64 2.24 -2.92 -3.12
CA ALA A 64 1.16 -2.17 -2.50
C ALA A 64 1.66 -0.96 -1.70
N ALA A 65 2.77 -1.10 -0.96
CA ALA A 65 3.39 0.02 -0.25
C ALA A 65 3.79 1.14 -1.22
N GLN A 66 4.42 0.79 -2.33
CA GLN A 66 4.79 1.77 -3.36
C GLN A 66 3.58 2.33 -4.10
N LEU A 67 2.56 1.52 -4.36
CA LEU A 67 1.33 2.00 -4.97
C LEU A 67 0.68 3.09 -4.11
N PHE A 68 0.71 2.93 -2.78
CA PHE A 68 0.26 3.97 -1.86
C PHE A 68 1.10 5.25 -1.97
N GLU A 69 2.43 5.13 -2.01
CA GLU A 69 3.31 6.28 -2.24
C GLU A 69 3.01 6.99 -3.57
N VAL A 70 2.76 6.24 -4.65
CA VAL A 70 2.39 6.84 -5.93
C VAL A 70 1.08 7.60 -5.85
N ARG A 71 0.06 7.02 -5.22
CA ARG A 71 -1.25 7.68 -5.06
C ARG A 71 -1.16 8.93 -4.19
N ALA A 72 -0.25 8.95 -3.22
CA ALA A 72 0.06 10.13 -2.42
C ALA A 72 1.00 11.13 -3.12
N GLY A 73 1.53 10.80 -4.30
CA GLY A 73 2.49 11.65 -5.02
C GLY A 73 3.88 11.71 -4.39
N MET A 74 4.22 10.74 -3.54
CA MET A 74 5.46 10.70 -2.75
C MET A 74 6.41 9.57 -3.14
N LEU A 75 6.18 8.89 -4.26
CA LEU A 75 7.06 7.82 -4.72
C LEU A 75 8.50 8.33 -4.86
N GLY A 76 9.43 7.69 -4.15
CA GLY A 76 10.86 8.01 -4.11
C GLY A 76 11.65 7.73 -5.40
N THR A 77 11.11 8.13 -6.55
CA THR A 77 11.80 8.10 -7.84
C THR A 77 13.01 9.03 -7.86
N LEU A 78 14.00 8.77 -8.73
CA LEU A 78 15.15 9.67 -8.85
C LEU A 78 14.75 11.10 -9.25
N ASP A 79 13.75 11.27 -10.12
CA ASP A 79 13.21 12.60 -10.45
C ASP A 79 12.56 13.31 -9.25
N TYR A 80 11.88 12.56 -8.39
CA TYR A 80 11.34 13.12 -7.16
C TYR A 80 12.46 13.53 -6.20
N ARG A 81 13.46 12.66 -6.00
CA ARG A 81 14.58 12.91 -5.07
C ARG A 81 15.49 14.04 -5.54
N SER A 82 15.66 14.25 -6.85
CA SER A 82 16.51 15.32 -7.38
C SER A 82 16.01 16.72 -6.99
N ARG A 83 14.72 16.87 -6.67
CA ARG A 83 14.14 18.14 -6.20
C ARG A 83 14.64 18.57 -4.82
N PHE A 84 15.15 17.63 -4.03
CA PHE A 84 15.53 17.85 -2.63
C PHE A 84 17.03 17.62 -2.38
N ASN A 85 17.73 16.96 -3.30
CA ASN A 85 19.15 16.64 -3.16
C ASN A 85 19.92 17.22 -4.35
N CYS A 86 20.61 18.35 -4.16
CA CYS A 86 21.42 18.97 -5.21
C CYS A 86 22.56 18.05 -5.70
N ALA A 87 23.08 17.16 -4.84
CA ALA A 87 24.09 16.16 -5.24
C ALA A 87 23.55 15.11 -6.23
N LEU A 88 22.24 14.87 -6.22
CA LEU A 88 21.55 13.98 -7.15
C LEU A 88 21.28 14.65 -8.50
N GLU A 89 21.38 15.98 -8.64
CA GLU A 89 21.34 16.62 -9.97
C GLU A 89 22.52 16.18 -10.85
N THR A 90 23.66 15.84 -10.23
CA THR A 90 24.84 15.27 -10.89
C THR A 90 24.66 13.80 -11.30
N LEU A 91 23.76 13.07 -10.65
CA LEU A 91 23.36 11.72 -11.06
C LEU A 91 22.23 11.88 -12.06
N SER A 92 22.48 11.54 -13.33
CA SER A 92 21.44 11.52 -14.35
C SER A 92 20.19 10.85 -13.79
N ALA A 93 19.06 11.55 -13.74
CA ALA A 93 17.79 11.08 -13.16
C ALA A 93 17.14 9.97 -14.00
N VAL A 94 17.97 9.12 -14.60
CA VAL A 94 17.65 8.04 -15.51
C VAL A 94 17.14 6.83 -14.73
N CYS A 95 16.19 6.13 -15.31
CA CYS A 95 15.57 4.94 -14.75
C CYS A 95 16.61 3.90 -14.38
N ARG A 96 16.61 3.49 -13.11
CA ARG A 96 17.51 2.45 -12.60
C ARG A 96 17.23 1.06 -13.19
N THR A 97 16.07 0.88 -13.80
CA THR A 97 15.66 -0.38 -14.43
C THR A 97 16.08 -0.43 -15.89
N CYS A 98 15.73 0.56 -16.71
CA CYS A 98 15.99 0.52 -18.16
C CYS A 98 17.21 1.32 -18.63
N GLY A 99 17.73 2.25 -17.83
CA GLY A 99 18.86 3.09 -18.22
C GLY A 99 18.59 4.07 -19.38
N GLY A 100 17.39 4.12 -19.94
CA GLY A 100 17.09 4.87 -21.17
C GLY A 100 16.41 6.23 -20.97
N GLU A 101 15.38 6.28 -20.10
CA GLU A 101 14.58 7.48 -19.87
C GLU A 101 14.66 7.95 -18.43
N ARG A 102 14.14 9.15 -18.14
CA ARG A 102 14.05 9.70 -16.78
C ARG A 102 13.15 8.82 -15.89
N GLU A 103 13.62 8.51 -14.68
CA GLU A 103 12.87 7.76 -13.68
C GLU A 103 11.72 8.60 -13.11
N THR A 104 10.57 8.53 -13.77
CA THR A 104 9.32 9.15 -13.31
C THR A 104 8.27 8.09 -13.03
N VAL A 105 7.25 8.43 -12.24
CA VAL A 105 6.08 7.56 -12.00
C VAL A 105 5.45 7.13 -13.33
N LYS A 106 5.27 8.07 -14.27
CA LYS A 106 4.70 7.78 -15.59
C LYS A 106 5.55 6.77 -16.36
N HIS A 107 6.88 6.97 -16.37
CA HIS A 107 7.79 6.04 -17.02
C HIS A 107 7.67 4.63 -16.41
N LEU A 108 7.77 4.50 -15.09
CA LEU A 108 7.70 3.20 -14.41
C LEU A 108 6.38 2.46 -14.70
N LEU A 109 5.25 3.18 -14.66
CA LEU A 109 3.93 2.55 -14.79
C LEU A 109 3.48 2.33 -16.24
N LEU A 110 3.86 3.22 -17.17
CA LEU A 110 3.29 3.24 -18.53
C LEU A 110 4.29 2.97 -19.66
N HIS A 111 5.60 3.12 -19.44
CA HIS A 111 6.58 3.15 -20.54
C HIS A 111 7.79 2.24 -20.36
N CYS A 112 8.18 1.90 -19.13
CA CYS A 112 9.40 1.13 -18.88
C CYS A 112 9.29 -0.29 -19.47
N SER A 113 10.09 -0.60 -20.50
CA SER A 113 10.10 -1.90 -21.17
C SER A 113 10.63 -3.03 -20.30
N GLU A 114 11.56 -2.70 -19.40
CA GLU A 114 12.26 -3.67 -18.56
C GLU A 114 11.44 -4.12 -17.33
N LEU A 115 10.28 -3.51 -17.09
CA LEU A 115 9.37 -3.92 -16.02
C LEU A 115 8.31 -4.88 -16.57
N THR A 116 8.13 -5.99 -15.86
CA THR A 116 7.12 -7.02 -16.15
C THR A 116 6.03 -6.98 -15.06
N PRO A 117 4.74 -7.09 -15.40
CA PRO A 117 4.14 -7.26 -16.74
C PRO A 117 4.19 -5.97 -17.59
N PRO A 118 4.05 -6.07 -18.93
CA PRO A 118 3.97 -4.90 -19.80
C PRO A 118 2.75 -4.01 -19.43
N PRO A 119 2.84 -2.69 -19.65
CA PRO A 119 1.76 -1.78 -19.35
C PRO A 119 0.56 -2.04 -20.29
N VAL A 120 -0.64 -1.69 -19.84
CA VAL A 120 -1.83 -1.76 -20.69
C VAL A 120 -1.84 -0.54 -21.62
N GLU A 121 -1.83 -0.78 -22.93
CA GLU A 121 -1.84 0.30 -23.91
C GLU A 121 -3.11 1.16 -23.81
N GLY A 122 -2.96 2.46 -24.08
CA GLY A 122 -4.07 3.42 -24.03
C GLY A 122 -4.58 3.78 -22.63
N THR A 123 -3.94 3.29 -21.57
CA THR A 123 -4.34 3.62 -20.19
C THR A 123 -3.72 4.92 -19.69
N THR A 124 -4.53 5.71 -18.99
CA THR A 124 -4.06 6.90 -18.29
C THR A 124 -3.41 6.55 -16.95
N LEU A 125 -2.54 7.42 -16.45
CA LEU A 125 -1.92 7.25 -15.13
C LEU A 125 -2.98 7.05 -14.02
N LEU A 126 -4.08 7.80 -14.06
CA LEU A 126 -5.14 7.70 -13.06
C LEU A 126 -5.82 6.33 -13.09
N GLN A 127 -6.15 5.82 -14.28
CA GLN A 127 -6.73 4.49 -14.44
C GLN A 127 -5.77 3.39 -13.97
N THR A 128 -4.47 3.53 -14.21
CA THR A 128 -3.43 2.60 -13.75
C THR A 128 -3.31 2.57 -12.23
N LEU A 129 -3.59 3.69 -11.56
CA LEU A 129 -3.64 3.79 -10.10
C LEU A 129 -4.99 3.37 -9.50
N GLY A 130 -5.91 2.89 -10.32
CA GLY A 130 -7.21 2.40 -9.88
C GLY A 130 -8.22 3.52 -9.56
N PHE A 131 -7.98 4.75 -10.01
CA PHE A 131 -9.00 5.79 -9.97
C PHE A 131 -10.07 5.49 -11.03
N ARG A 132 -11.31 5.83 -10.70
CA ARG A 132 -12.45 5.67 -11.60
C ARG A 132 -12.36 6.69 -12.73
N ASP A 133 -12.74 6.29 -13.94
CA ASP A 133 -12.91 7.20 -15.07
C ASP A 133 -14.16 8.09 -14.89
N ALA A 134 -14.43 8.96 -15.87
CA ALA A 134 -15.56 9.88 -15.84
C ALA A 134 -16.91 9.15 -15.78
N GLU A 135 -16.93 7.91 -16.27
CA GLU A 135 -18.08 7.00 -16.30
C GLU A 135 -18.19 6.16 -15.01
N GLY A 136 -17.26 6.31 -14.07
CA GLY A 136 -17.25 5.60 -12.79
C GLY A 136 -16.65 4.19 -12.83
N ASN A 137 -16.09 3.77 -13.96
CA ASN A 137 -15.50 2.45 -14.15
C ASN A 137 -14.05 2.42 -13.65
N CYS A 138 -13.64 1.28 -13.08
CA CYS A 138 -12.25 1.03 -12.69
C CYS A 138 -11.81 -0.36 -13.16
N CYS A 139 -10.76 -0.42 -13.97
CA CYS A 139 -10.19 -1.69 -14.41
C CYS A 139 -9.23 -2.24 -13.35
N GLY A 140 -9.67 -3.24 -12.59
CA GLY A 140 -8.82 -3.91 -11.59
C GLY A 140 -7.56 -4.56 -12.18
N LYS A 141 -7.56 -4.87 -13.49
CA LYS A 141 -6.38 -5.41 -14.19
C LYS A 141 -5.26 -4.37 -14.29
N ASN A 142 -5.59 -3.12 -14.57
CA ASN A 142 -4.60 -2.04 -14.68
C ASN A 142 -3.89 -1.83 -13.34
N LEU A 143 -4.67 -1.84 -12.25
CA LEU A 143 -4.16 -1.74 -10.89
C LEU A 143 -3.24 -2.92 -10.52
N HIS A 144 -3.64 -4.14 -10.88
CA HIS A 144 -2.83 -5.34 -10.64
C HIS A 144 -1.48 -5.26 -11.38
N ILE A 145 -1.48 -4.84 -12.65
CA ILE A 145 -0.27 -4.64 -13.45
C ILE A 145 0.60 -3.54 -12.85
N ALA A 146 0.02 -2.40 -12.47
CA ALA A 146 0.74 -1.30 -11.84
C ALA A 146 1.49 -1.76 -10.58
N LYS A 147 0.79 -2.51 -9.73
CA LYS A 147 1.35 -3.05 -8.49
C LYS A 147 2.49 -4.03 -8.76
N ALA A 148 2.34 -4.95 -9.70
CA ALA A 148 3.39 -5.92 -10.04
C ALA A 148 4.65 -5.24 -10.60
N ARG A 149 4.48 -4.22 -11.44
CA ARG A 149 5.60 -3.41 -11.98
C ARG A 149 6.33 -2.66 -10.86
N LEU A 150 5.58 -2.06 -9.94
CA LEU A 150 6.16 -1.41 -8.75
C LEU A 150 6.91 -2.42 -7.89
N GLU A 151 6.33 -3.58 -7.61
CA GLU A 151 6.99 -4.63 -6.83
C GLU A 151 8.35 -5.05 -7.43
N MET A 152 8.41 -5.24 -8.75
CA MET A 152 9.67 -5.51 -9.46
C MET A 152 10.66 -4.35 -9.30
N TRP A 153 10.20 -3.11 -9.49
CA TRP A 153 11.02 -1.92 -9.29
C TRP A 153 11.51 -1.77 -7.84
N CYS A 154 10.70 -2.12 -6.84
CA CYS A 154 11.10 -2.17 -5.44
C CYS A 154 12.31 -3.09 -5.24
N GLY A 155 12.26 -4.29 -5.83
CA GLY A 155 13.37 -5.24 -5.81
C GLY A 155 14.67 -4.66 -6.37
N THR A 156 14.59 -3.89 -7.47
CA THR A 156 15.78 -3.23 -8.06
C THR A 156 16.41 -2.18 -7.15
N GLN A 157 15.65 -1.58 -6.23
CA GLN A 157 16.17 -0.59 -5.29
C GLN A 157 16.85 -1.22 -4.08
N SER A 158 16.43 -2.40 -3.65
CA SER A 158 16.94 -3.02 -2.42
C SER A 158 18.42 -3.43 -2.52
N GLY A 159 19.00 -3.49 -3.73
CA GLY A 159 20.45 -3.63 -3.95
C GLY A 159 21.25 -2.33 -3.74
N HIS A 160 20.56 -1.18 -3.66
CA HIS A 160 21.16 0.13 -3.46
C HIS A 160 20.48 0.78 -2.25
N THR A 161 21.06 0.53 -1.09
CA THR A 161 20.53 0.77 0.25
C THR A 161 19.64 2.01 0.36
N ARG A 162 18.37 1.80 0.73
CA ARG A 162 17.46 2.89 1.12
C ARG A 162 17.94 3.43 2.47
N TYR A 163 18.81 4.42 2.41
CA TYR A 163 19.09 5.35 3.50
C TYR A 163 18.30 6.64 3.29
#